data_AF-A0A925PAF1-F1
#
_entry.id   AF-A0A925PAF1-F1
#
_cell.length_a   1.000
_cell.length_b   1.000
_cell.length_c   1.000
_cell.angle_alpha   90.00
_cell.angle_beta   90.00
_cell.angle_gamma   90.00
#
_symmetry.space_group_name_H-M   'P 1'
#
loop_
_entity.id
_entity.type
_entity.pdbx_description
1 polymer ?
#
loop_
_entity_poly.entity_id
_entity_poly.type
_entity_poly.pdbx_seq_one_letter_code
_entity_poly.pdbx_strand_id
1 'polypeptide(L)'
;MKRPLPSLVIGHWSLVISTLTALALAPTAYSQRYQLKDGTVLQAADVTLGSGALVQQVKIASGGSFERRYPIADIARLDFPLPEAIEEADKLVAAGDGPSALAKLEPIYRQFAPFAKIPGSHWPRAAELRLQALLLGNDMAAITAASRELMQSGLGPEVTGTAKLALAQLDARAGRESLANVMLEEILKEAPPAVQARAWLLRGDMAAKRAAHEEALEAYLHVPAFYGTIDELQPPALLGAARAYKGYGDPARAERSALELIDNHPATLQAAEAKKEFGL
;
A
#
# COMPACT_ATOMS: atom_id res chain seq x y z
N MET A 1 28.59 6.73 -86.55
CA MET A 1 29.06 5.36 -86.91
C MET A 1 29.67 4.71 -85.67
N LYS A 2 29.21 3.49 -85.38
CA LYS A 2 29.83 2.41 -84.55
C LYS A 2 30.29 2.74 -83.11
N ARG A 3 29.53 2.17 -82.14
CA ARG A 3 30.02 1.78 -80.80
C ARG A 3 31.14 0.74 -80.94
N PRO A 4 31.99 0.60 -79.90
CA PRO A 4 31.80 -0.54 -79.00
C PRO A 4 31.93 -0.21 -77.50
N LEU A 5 31.28 -1.06 -76.69
CA LEU A 5 31.30 -1.14 -75.21
C LEU A 5 32.41 -2.15 -74.77
N PRO A 6 32.51 -2.58 -73.49
CA PRO A 6 33.40 -2.02 -72.45
C PRO A 6 34.35 -3.10 -71.85
N SER A 7 35.26 -2.72 -70.96
CA SER A 7 35.89 -3.69 -70.04
C SER A 7 36.11 -3.10 -68.64
N LEU A 8 35.68 -3.91 -67.68
CA LEU A 8 35.73 -3.76 -66.22
C LEU A 8 37.13 -3.41 -65.69
N VAL A 9 37.20 -2.52 -64.70
CA VAL A 9 38.20 -2.61 -63.63
C VAL A 9 37.49 -2.46 -62.28
N ILE A 10 37.77 -3.44 -61.43
CA ILE A 10 37.21 -3.71 -60.11
C ILE A 10 37.88 -2.77 -59.09
N GLY A 11 37.10 -1.87 -58.48
CA GLY A 11 37.53 -0.99 -57.38
C GLY A 11 36.99 -1.49 -56.05
N HIS A 12 37.90 -1.77 -55.11
CA HIS A 12 37.64 -2.34 -53.80
C HIS A 12 36.76 -1.42 -52.93
N TRP A 13 35.67 -1.95 -52.38
CA TRP A 13 34.92 -1.33 -51.28
C TRP A 13 35.37 -1.96 -49.97
N SER A 14 36.11 -1.20 -49.16
CA SER A 14 36.43 -1.56 -47.77
C SER A 14 35.18 -1.38 -46.91
N LEU A 15 34.53 -2.50 -46.56
CA LEU A 15 33.48 -2.53 -45.55
C LEU A 15 34.13 -2.45 -44.15
N VAL A 16 34.08 -1.27 -43.53
CA VAL A 16 34.37 -1.11 -42.10
C VAL A 16 33.13 -1.61 -41.35
N ILE A 17 33.18 -2.85 -40.86
CA ILE A 17 32.17 -3.39 -39.97
C ILE A 17 32.49 -2.86 -38.56
N SER A 18 31.85 -1.74 -38.19
CA SER A 18 31.79 -1.30 -36.81
C SER A 18 30.89 -2.25 -36.03
N THR A 19 31.50 -3.19 -35.31
CA THR A 19 30.82 -3.98 -34.28
C THR A 19 30.39 -3.05 -33.15
N LEU A 20 29.11 -2.67 -33.17
CA LEU A 20 28.45 -2.01 -32.06
C LEU A 20 28.30 -3.06 -30.93
N THR A 21 29.23 -3.05 -29.98
CA THR A 21 29.13 -3.88 -28.77
C THR A 21 27.96 -3.34 -27.96
N ALA A 22 26.81 -4.01 -28.05
CA ALA A 22 25.69 -3.77 -27.15
C ALA A 22 26.16 -4.07 -25.72
N LEU A 23 26.36 -3.00 -24.94
CA LEU A 23 26.55 -3.10 -23.49
C LEU A 23 25.22 -3.57 -22.92
N ALA A 24 25.07 -4.88 -22.75
CA ALA A 24 23.94 -5.43 -22.01
C ALA A 24 24.04 -4.88 -20.57
N LEU A 25 23.17 -3.93 -20.22
CA LEU A 25 22.84 -3.69 -18.83
C LEU A 25 22.20 -4.97 -18.32
N ALA A 26 23.00 -5.82 -17.70
CA ALA A 26 22.45 -6.90 -16.89
C ALA A 26 21.54 -6.23 -15.84
N PRO A 27 20.27 -6.65 -15.69
CA PRO A 27 19.48 -6.21 -14.57
C PRO A 27 20.28 -6.58 -13.32
N THR A 28 20.66 -5.59 -12.52
CA THR A 28 21.19 -5.85 -11.20
C THR A 28 20.10 -6.61 -10.47
N ALA A 29 20.24 -7.93 -10.38
CA ALA A 29 19.45 -8.72 -9.46
C ALA A 29 19.70 -8.08 -8.10
N TYR A 30 18.71 -7.33 -7.60
CA TYR A 30 18.78 -6.71 -6.28
C TYR A 30 18.85 -7.86 -5.29
N SER A 31 20.07 -8.22 -4.88
CA SER A 31 20.25 -9.35 -4.00
C SER A 31 19.69 -8.97 -2.63
N GLN A 32 18.74 -9.79 -2.17
CA GLN A 32 18.12 -9.68 -0.86
C GLN A 32 19.18 -9.86 0.21
N ARG A 33 19.37 -8.85 1.06
CA ARG A 33 20.48 -8.82 2.02
C ARG A 33 20.01 -8.43 3.42
N TYR A 34 20.64 -9.06 4.40
CA TYR A 34 20.59 -8.64 5.80
C TYR A 34 21.87 -7.86 6.12
N GLN A 35 21.73 -6.64 6.64
CA GLN A 35 22.87 -5.89 7.19
C GLN A 35 22.85 -6.01 8.71
N LEU A 36 23.95 -6.49 9.28
CA LEU A 36 24.13 -6.61 10.73
C LEU A 36 24.73 -5.31 11.31
N LYS A 37 24.56 -5.11 12.62
CA LYS A 37 25.06 -3.93 13.34
C LYS A 37 26.59 -3.80 13.36
N ASP A 38 27.30 -4.90 13.17
CA ASP A 38 28.77 -4.95 13.08
C ASP A 38 29.30 -4.63 11.66
N GLY A 39 28.41 -4.33 10.71
CA GLY A 39 28.74 -4.07 9.31
C GLY A 39 28.79 -5.32 8.43
N THR A 40 28.59 -6.52 8.99
CA THR A 40 28.52 -7.76 8.22
C THR A 40 27.28 -7.76 7.33
N VAL A 41 27.44 -8.19 6.07
CA VAL A 41 26.34 -8.33 5.11
C VAL A 41 26.13 -9.80 4.78
N LEU A 42 24.90 -10.29 4.99
CA LEU A 42 24.51 -11.67 4.67
C LEU A 42 23.57 -11.68 3.47
N GLN A 43 23.82 -12.55 2.50
CA GLN A 43 22.89 -12.79 1.41
C GLN A 43 21.75 -13.67 1.90
N ALA A 44 20.51 -13.35 1.52
CA ALA A 44 19.35 -14.12 1.95
C ALA A 44 19.37 -15.57 1.44
N ALA A 45 20.00 -15.82 0.29
CA ALA A 45 20.16 -17.16 -0.26
C ALA A 45 21.12 -18.06 0.56
N ASP A 46 22.00 -17.45 1.36
CA ASP A 46 23.05 -18.17 2.10
C ASP A 46 22.64 -18.52 3.53
N VAL A 47 21.45 -18.08 3.96
CA VAL A 47 20.98 -18.23 5.33
C VAL A 47 19.57 -18.81 5.37
N THR A 48 19.28 -19.57 6.41
CA THR A 48 17.92 -20.02 6.73
C THR A 48 17.47 -19.40 8.04
N LEU A 49 16.17 -19.19 8.18
CA LEU A 49 15.60 -18.70 9.44
C LEU A 49 15.49 -19.87 10.42
N GLY A 50 16.29 -19.82 11.48
CA GLY A 50 16.15 -20.67 12.65
C GLY A 50 15.35 -20.00 13.77
N SER A 51 15.25 -20.67 14.93
CA SER A 51 14.59 -20.09 16.11
C SER A 51 15.35 -18.86 16.60
N GLY A 52 14.84 -17.66 16.28
CA GLY A 52 15.39 -16.37 16.72
C GLY A 52 16.72 -15.93 16.07
N ALA A 53 17.23 -16.67 15.08
CA ALA A 53 18.50 -16.36 14.42
C ALA A 53 18.50 -16.78 12.95
N LEU A 54 19.29 -16.07 12.14
CA LEU A 54 19.69 -16.53 10.81
C LEU A 54 20.81 -17.57 10.96
N VAL A 55 20.66 -18.71 10.31
CA VAL A 55 21.61 -19.82 10.36
C VAL A 55 22.29 -19.94 9.01
N GLN A 56 23.62 -19.85 9.01
CA GLN A 56 24.47 -20.07 7.83
C GLN A 56 25.24 -21.37 8.01
N GLN A 57 25.12 -22.27 7.05
CA GLN A 57 25.93 -23.50 7.00
C GLN A 57 27.25 -23.21 6.31
N VAL A 58 28.36 -23.30 7.04
CA VAL A 58 29.71 -23.04 6.50
C VAL A 58 30.44 -24.37 6.32
N LYS A 59 30.81 -24.69 5.08
CA LYS A 59 31.61 -25.88 4.76
C LYS A 59 33.07 -25.67 5.16
N ILE A 60 33.68 -26.68 5.78
CA ILE A 60 35.08 -26.71 6.19
C ILE A 60 35.87 -27.51 5.14
N ALA A 61 37.05 -27.02 4.76
CA ALA A 61 37.92 -27.65 3.76
C ALA A 61 38.30 -29.11 4.07
N SER A 62 38.21 -29.54 5.33
CA SER A 62 38.49 -30.91 5.79
C SER A 62 37.30 -31.87 5.70
N GLY A 63 36.20 -31.49 5.03
CA GLY A 63 35.05 -32.37 4.78
C GLY A 63 33.94 -32.32 5.84
N GLY A 64 33.94 -31.29 6.71
CA GLY A 64 32.87 -31.03 7.69
C GLY A 64 32.06 -29.77 7.38
N SER A 65 31.03 -29.49 8.18
CA SER A 65 30.27 -28.22 8.15
C SER A 65 30.00 -27.74 9.56
N PHE A 66 30.03 -26.42 9.80
CA PHE A 66 29.59 -25.83 11.06
C PHE A 66 28.48 -24.80 10.82
N GLU A 67 27.61 -24.68 11.82
CA GLU A 67 26.57 -23.65 11.84
C GLU A 67 27.12 -22.35 12.43
N ARG A 68 26.95 -21.27 11.68
CA ARG A 68 27.09 -19.91 12.22
C ARG A 68 25.70 -19.33 12.42
N ARG A 69 25.45 -18.77 13.60
CA ARG A 69 24.15 -18.18 13.96
C ARG A 69 24.30 -16.68 14.16
N TYR A 70 23.40 -15.93 13.54
CA TYR A 70 23.31 -14.49 13.67
C TYR A 70 21.94 -14.15 14.28
N PRO A 71 21.87 -13.72 15.54
CA PRO A 71 20.62 -13.33 16.19
C PRO A 71 19.86 -12.29 15.35
N ILE A 72 18.53 -12.42 15.28
CA ILE A 72 17.69 -11.43 14.58
C ILE A 72 17.87 -10.03 15.19
N ALA A 73 18.08 -9.96 16.50
CA ALA A 73 18.33 -8.71 17.22
C ALA A 73 19.61 -7.97 16.77
N ASP A 74 20.54 -8.65 16.10
CA ASP A 74 21.78 -8.06 15.58
C ASP A 74 21.63 -7.51 14.16
N ILE A 75 20.49 -7.76 13.50
CA ILE A 75 20.18 -7.17 12.20
C ILE A 75 19.87 -5.69 12.39
N ALA A 76 20.61 -4.84 11.66
CA ALA A 76 20.41 -3.41 11.64
C ALA A 76 19.33 -3.00 10.63
N ARG A 77 19.31 -3.61 9.44
CA ARG A 77 18.32 -3.36 8.39
C ARG A 77 18.22 -4.50 7.39
N LEU A 78 17.10 -4.54 6.68
CA LEU A 78 16.83 -5.40 5.54
C LEU A 78 16.93 -4.59 4.25
N ASP A 79 17.64 -5.14 3.26
CA ASP A 79 17.66 -4.61 1.89
C ASP A 79 16.97 -5.60 0.96
N PHE A 80 15.64 -5.56 0.99
CA PHE A 80 14.80 -6.43 0.18
C PHE A 80 14.03 -5.55 -0.81
N PRO A 81 14.01 -5.89 -2.11
CA PRO A 81 13.16 -5.17 -3.06
C PRO A 81 11.70 -5.29 -2.63
N LEU A 82 10.88 -4.31 -3.00
CA LEU A 82 9.45 -4.37 -2.75
C LEU A 82 8.87 -5.61 -3.46
N PRO A 83 8.21 -6.54 -2.74
CA PRO A 83 7.58 -7.69 -3.37
C PRO A 83 6.43 -7.26 -4.27
N GLU A 84 6.40 -7.77 -5.50
CA GLU A 84 5.31 -7.52 -6.47
C GLU A 84 3.92 -7.85 -5.90
N ALA A 85 3.83 -8.90 -5.08
CA ALA A 85 2.57 -9.28 -4.43
C ALA A 85 2.02 -8.23 -3.44
N ILE A 86 2.82 -7.29 -2.93
CA ILE A 86 2.29 -6.12 -2.18
C ILE A 86 1.59 -5.16 -3.14
N GLU A 87 2.17 -4.87 -4.30
CA GLU A 87 1.55 -3.99 -5.31
C GLU A 87 0.29 -4.60 -5.92
N GLU A 88 0.29 -5.91 -6.18
CA GLU A 88 -0.90 -6.64 -6.63
C GLU A 88 -2.00 -6.62 -5.57
N ALA A 89 -1.65 -6.86 -4.31
CA ALA A 89 -2.62 -6.86 -3.22
C ALA A 89 -3.23 -5.46 -3.01
N ASP A 90 -2.45 -4.40 -3.17
CA ASP A 90 -2.94 -3.02 -3.10
C ASP A 90 -4.03 -2.75 -4.16
N LYS A 91 -3.78 -3.16 -5.40
CA LYS A 91 -4.77 -3.07 -6.50
C LYS A 91 -6.03 -3.90 -6.21
N LEU A 92 -5.88 -5.09 -5.66
CA LEU A 92 -7.00 -5.96 -5.29
C LEU A 92 -7.84 -5.35 -4.16
N VAL A 93 -7.20 -4.76 -3.14
CA VAL A 93 -7.89 -4.01 -2.08
C VAL A 93 -8.65 -2.82 -2.66
N ALA A 94 -8.03 -2.04 -3.55
CA ALA A 94 -8.69 -0.92 -4.22
C ALA A 94 -9.88 -1.35 -5.09
N ALA A 95 -9.81 -2.56 -5.66
CA ALA A 95 -10.90 -3.16 -6.43
C ALA A 95 -11.99 -3.83 -5.56
N GLY A 96 -11.82 -3.88 -4.23
CA GLY A 96 -12.75 -4.54 -3.32
C GLY A 96 -12.58 -6.06 -3.21
N ASP A 97 -11.57 -6.65 -3.84
CA ASP A 97 -11.27 -8.09 -3.78
C ASP A 97 -10.35 -8.43 -2.59
N GLY A 98 -10.93 -8.39 -1.39
CA GLY A 98 -10.25 -8.75 -0.15
C GLY A 98 -9.70 -10.19 -0.14
N PRO A 99 -10.48 -11.23 -0.50
CA PRO A 99 -10.01 -12.62 -0.48
C PRO A 99 -8.75 -12.86 -1.32
N SER A 100 -8.70 -12.33 -2.55
CA SER A 100 -7.51 -12.48 -3.41
C SER A 100 -6.32 -11.69 -2.85
N ALA A 101 -6.54 -10.49 -2.31
CA ALA A 101 -5.49 -9.71 -1.67
C ALA A 101 -4.87 -10.46 -0.48
N LEU A 102 -5.70 -11.09 0.38
CA LEU A 102 -5.23 -11.87 1.51
C LEU A 102 -4.37 -13.06 1.09
N ALA A 103 -4.77 -13.77 0.03
CA ALA A 103 -4.00 -14.90 -0.50
C ALA A 103 -2.60 -14.48 -0.98
N LYS A 104 -2.47 -13.29 -1.55
CA LYS A 104 -1.18 -12.71 -1.99
C LYS A 104 -0.31 -12.23 -0.82
N LEU A 105 -0.94 -11.66 0.21
CA LEU A 105 -0.24 -11.06 1.35
C LEU A 105 0.25 -12.08 2.37
N GLU A 106 -0.48 -13.18 2.59
CA GLU A 106 -0.19 -14.13 3.68
C GLU A 106 1.25 -14.72 3.64
N PRO A 107 1.83 -15.10 2.47
CA PRO A 107 3.21 -15.57 2.42
C PRO A 107 4.22 -14.49 2.84
N ILE A 108 4.03 -13.24 2.37
CA ILE A 108 4.91 -12.11 2.70
C ILE A 108 4.80 -11.77 4.18
N TYR A 109 3.57 -11.70 4.67
CA TYR A 109 3.27 -11.45 6.07
C TYR A 109 4.02 -12.42 6.99
N ARG A 110 3.93 -13.73 6.71
CA ARG A 110 4.62 -14.75 7.50
C ARG A 110 6.14 -14.70 7.36
N GLN A 111 6.63 -14.45 6.15
CA GLN A 111 8.07 -14.36 5.88
C GLN A 111 8.72 -13.22 6.67
N PHE A 112 8.06 -12.05 6.75
CA PHE A 112 8.64 -10.87 7.39
C PHE A 112 8.24 -10.68 8.86
N ALA A 113 7.31 -11.48 9.41
CA ALA A 113 6.88 -11.40 10.80
C ALA A 113 8.02 -11.40 11.84
N PRO A 114 9.07 -12.25 11.73
CA PRO A 114 10.20 -12.21 12.65
C PRO A 114 10.98 -10.89 12.64
N PHE A 115 10.84 -10.12 11.56
CA PHE A 115 11.57 -8.88 11.30
C PHE A 115 10.66 -7.65 11.39
N ALA A 116 9.47 -7.75 12.01
CA ALA A 116 8.45 -6.71 11.99
C ALA A 116 8.95 -5.30 12.35
N LYS A 117 9.90 -5.21 13.30
CA LYS A 117 10.47 -3.95 13.84
C LYS A 117 11.78 -3.53 13.17
N ILE A 118 12.27 -4.29 12.20
CA ILE A 118 13.59 -4.05 11.60
C ILE A 118 13.40 -3.13 10.39
N PRO A 119 14.17 -2.04 10.28
CA PRO A 119 14.13 -1.16 9.10
C PRO A 119 14.26 -1.94 7.79
N GLY A 120 13.43 -1.61 6.80
CA GLY A 120 13.38 -2.30 5.51
C GLY A 120 12.55 -3.59 5.49
N SER A 121 11.96 -3.99 6.62
CA SER A 121 10.97 -5.06 6.66
C SER A 121 9.69 -4.66 5.93
N HIS A 122 9.18 -5.59 5.12
CA HIS A 122 7.89 -5.43 4.42
C HIS A 122 6.69 -5.85 5.27
N TRP A 123 6.93 -6.31 6.52
CA TRP A 123 5.85 -6.73 7.41
C TRP A 123 4.84 -5.61 7.72
N PRO A 124 5.24 -4.38 8.09
CA PRO A 124 4.27 -3.32 8.44
C PRO A 124 3.28 -3.06 7.30
N ARG A 125 3.80 -2.89 6.08
CA ARG A 125 2.96 -2.66 4.90
C ARG A 125 2.05 -3.85 4.60
N ALA A 126 2.59 -5.07 4.67
CA ALA A 126 1.78 -6.28 4.45
C ALA A 126 0.68 -6.43 5.51
N ALA A 127 0.97 -6.12 6.78
CA ALA A 127 0.03 -6.20 7.89
C ALA A 127 -1.11 -5.18 7.75
N GLU A 128 -0.79 -3.94 7.36
CA GLU A 128 -1.79 -2.90 7.07
C GLU A 128 -2.69 -3.28 5.90
N LEU A 129 -2.12 -3.70 4.76
CA LEU A 129 -2.91 -4.14 3.61
C LEU A 129 -3.77 -5.36 3.93
N ARG A 130 -3.26 -6.26 4.76
CA ARG A 130 -4.01 -7.43 5.25
C ARG A 130 -5.21 -6.98 6.08
N LEU A 131 -5.03 -6.01 6.97
CA LEU A 131 -6.15 -5.44 7.74
C LEU A 131 -7.18 -4.75 6.82
N GLN A 132 -6.74 -4.00 5.82
CA GLN A 132 -7.62 -3.38 4.83
C GLN A 132 -8.41 -4.43 4.03
N ALA A 133 -7.74 -5.50 3.59
CA ALA A 133 -8.39 -6.61 2.89
C ALA A 133 -9.39 -7.35 3.77
N LEU A 134 -9.08 -7.57 5.06
CA LEU A 134 -10.00 -8.15 6.03
C LEU A 134 -11.24 -7.27 6.23
N LEU A 135 -11.07 -5.94 6.25
CA LEU A 135 -12.17 -4.99 6.34
C LEU A 135 -13.11 -5.01 5.12
N LEU A 136 -12.70 -5.54 3.96
CA LEU A 136 -13.62 -5.75 2.84
C LEU A 136 -14.56 -6.95 3.07
N GLY A 137 -14.21 -7.83 4.01
CA GLY A 137 -15.03 -8.94 4.44
C GLY A 137 -15.84 -8.66 5.71
N ASN A 138 -16.40 -9.73 6.28
CA ASN A 138 -17.23 -9.71 7.49
C ASN A 138 -16.63 -10.52 8.65
N ASP A 139 -15.38 -10.98 8.54
CA ASP A 139 -14.72 -11.73 9.62
C ASP A 139 -14.25 -10.79 10.73
N MET A 140 -15.17 -10.47 11.64
CA MET A 140 -14.93 -9.58 12.77
C MET A 140 -13.82 -10.09 13.69
N ALA A 141 -13.68 -11.42 13.83
CA ALA A 141 -12.66 -12.01 14.70
C ALA A 141 -11.27 -11.80 14.11
N ALA A 142 -11.10 -12.02 12.80
CA ALA A 142 -9.84 -11.77 12.12
C ALA A 142 -9.47 -10.28 12.11
N ILE A 143 -10.43 -9.38 11.84
CA ILE A 143 -10.18 -7.92 11.87
C ILE A 143 -9.75 -7.49 13.28
N THR A 144 -10.43 -7.98 14.32
CA THR A 144 -10.09 -7.67 15.72
C THR A 144 -8.70 -8.18 16.08
N ALA A 145 -8.36 -9.40 15.69
CA ALA A 145 -7.05 -10.00 15.95
C ALA A 145 -5.93 -9.20 15.26
N ALA A 146 -6.09 -8.90 13.97
CA ALA A 146 -5.12 -8.12 13.20
C ALA A 146 -4.95 -6.69 13.76
N SER A 147 -6.04 -6.05 14.17
CA SER A 147 -5.98 -4.72 14.79
C SER A 147 -5.19 -4.74 16.10
N ARG A 148 -5.45 -5.73 16.98
CA ARG A 148 -4.69 -5.88 18.24
C ARG A 148 -3.21 -6.13 17.99
N GLU A 149 -2.88 -6.96 17.01
CA GLU A 149 -1.49 -7.24 16.64
C GLU A 149 -0.76 -5.97 16.19
N LEU A 150 -1.39 -5.16 15.32
CA LEU A 150 -0.83 -3.87 14.90
C LEU A 150 -0.68 -2.89 16.06
N MET A 151 -1.65 -2.79 16.98
CA MET A 151 -1.54 -1.94 18.17
C MET A 151 -0.39 -2.38 19.09
N GLN A 152 -0.16 -3.69 19.22
CA GLN A 152 0.91 -4.25 20.05
C GLN A 152 2.28 -4.25 19.36
N SER A 153 2.32 -3.99 18.05
CA SER A 153 3.55 -3.98 17.26
C SER A 153 4.52 -2.87 17.69
N GLY A 154 4.03 -1.76 18.26
CA GLY A 154 4.87 -0.63 18.65
C GLY A 154 5.53 0.10 17.46
N LEU A 155 4.97 -0.02 16.25
CA LEU A 155 5.48 0.59 15.01
C LEU A 155 5.12 2.08 14.84
N GLY A 156 4.58 2.71 15.89
CA GLY A 156 4.30 4.13 15.93
C GLY A 156 2.81 4.49 15.87
N PRO A 157 2.50 5.79 15.91
CA PRO A 157 1.12 6.29 16.03
C PRO A 157 0.29 6.10 14.76
N GLU A 158 0.90 6.01 13.58
CA GLU A 158 0.20 5.78 12.32
C GLU A 158 -0.40 4.37 12.24
N VAL A 159 0.42 3.35 12.51
CA VAL A 159 0.00 1.94 12.56
C VAL A 159 -1.04 1.72 13.66
N THR A 160 -0.79 2.29 14.84
CA THR A 160 -1.71 2.19 15.97
C THR A 160 -3.05 2.88 15.67
N GLY A 161 -3.02 4.07 15.08
CA GLY A 161 -4.21 4.81 14.68
C GLY A 161 -5.02 4.08 13.60
N THR A 162 -4.36 3.50 12.60
CA THR A 162 -5.00 2.67 11.56
C THR A 162 -5.72 1.47 12.16
N ALA A 163 -5.11 0.79 13.13
CA ALA A 163 -5.72 -0.32 13.83
C ALA A 163 -6.93 0.11 14.69
N LYS A 164 -6.83 1.24 15.42
CA LYS A 164 -7.98 1.82 16.13
C LYS A 164 -9.11 2.16 15.15
N LEU A 165 -8.79 2.76 14.01
CA LEU A 165 -9.79 3.11 13.00
C LEU A 165 -10.53 1.86 12.48
N ALA A 166 -9.84 0.74 12.26
CA ALA A 166 -10.46 -0.50 11.85
C ALA A 166 -11.44 -1.06 12.90
N LEU A 167 -11.11 -0.94 14.20
CA LEU A 167 -12.02 -1.30 15.28
C LEU A 167 -13.24 -0.36 15.34
N ALA A 168 -13.04 0.95 15.15
CA ALA A 168 -14.16 1.90 15.06
C ALA A 168 -15.08 1.57 13.87
N GLN A 169 -14.52 1.15 12.73
CA GLN A 169 -15.30 0.69 11.57
C GLN A 169 -16.11 -0.56 11.89
N LEU A 170 -15.55 -1.53 12.64
CA LEU A 170 -16.30 -2.69 13.10
C LEU A 170 -17.47 -2.31 14.01
N ASP A 171 -17.23 -1.40 14.95
CA ASP A 171 -18.28 -0.93 15.86
C ASP A 171 -19.38 -0.19 15.10
N ALA A 172 -19.02 0.66 14.14
CA ALA A 172 -19.97 1.33 13.25
C ALA A 172 -20.81 0.32 12.43
N ARG A 173 -20.19 -0.73 11.88
CA ARG A 173 -20.91 -1.80 11.15
C ARG A 173 -21.85 -2.58 12.06
N ALA A 174 -21.48 -2.76 13.33
CA ALA A 174 -22.30 -3.44 14.33
C ALA A 174 -23.39 -2.54 14.94
N GLY A 175 -23.55 -1.30 14.49
CA GLY A 175 -24.50 -0.33 15.06
C GLY A 175 -24.09 0.19 16.44
N ARG A 176 -22.85 -0.04 16.87
CA ARG A 176 -22.30 0.44 18.15
C ARG A 176 -21.66 1.81 17.96
N GLU A 177 -22.43 2.76 17.45
CA GLU A 177 -21.93 4.08 17.06
C GLU A 177 -21.31 4.86 18.22
N SER A 178 -21.82 4.70 19.44
CA SER A 178 -21.24 5.34 20.63
C SER A 178 -19.80 4.90 20.89
N LEU A 179 -19.51 3.60 20.74
CA LEU A 179 -18.15 3.06 20.89
C LEU A 179 -17.24 3.52 19.73
N ALA A 180 -17.76 3.50 18.50
CA ALA A 180 -17.04 4.00 17.35
C ALA A 180 -16.65 5.48 17.54
N ASN A 181 -17.58 6.32 18.00
CA ASN A 181 -17.34 7.75 18.23
C ASN A 181 -16.28 8.01 19.30
N VAL A 182 -16.30 7.27 20.41
CA VAL A 182 -15.25 7.39 21.45
C VAL A 182 -13.87 7.11 20.85
N MET A 183 -13.76 6.07 20.03
CA MET A 183 -12.50 5.72 19.39
C MET A 183 -12.08 6.73 18.32
N LEU A 184 -13.02 7.27 17.56
CA LEU A 184 -12.76 8.33 16.59
C LEU A 184 -12.29 9.61 17.28
N GLU A 185 -12.85 10.00 18.41
CA GLU A 185 -12.39 11.16 19.18
C GLU A 185 -10.95 11.01 19.66
N GLU A 186 -10.54 9.81 20.06
CA GLU A 186 -9.15 9.51 20.43
C GLU A 186 -8.21 9.64 19.22
N ILE A 187 -8.59 9.05 18.08
CA ILE A 187 -7.84 9.15 16.82
C ILE A 187 -7.68 10.62 16.40
N LEU A 188 -8.74 11.41 16.46
CA LEU A 188 -8.74 12.81 16.08
C LEU A 188 -7.85 13.69 16.98
N LYS A 189 -7.53 13.23 18.20
CA LYS A 189 -6.62 13.94 19.12
C LYS A 189 -5.17 13.52 18.96
N GLU A 190 -4.91 12.24 18.71
CA GLU A 190 -3.57 11.65 18.89
C GLU A 190 -2.92 11.14 17.60
N ALA A 191 -3.72 10.79 16.58
CA ALA A 191 -3.21 10.13 15.40
C ALA A 191 -2.63 11.13 14.38
N PRO A 192 -1.76 10.68 13.46
CA PRO A 192 -1.25 11.53 12.38
C PRO A 192 -2.35 11.98 11.40
N PRO A 193 -2.13 13.08 10.65
CA PRO A 193 -3.14 13.68 9.76
C PRO A 193 -3.82 12.70 8.80
N ALA A 194 -3.09 11.74 8.23
CA ALA A 194 -3.66 10.75 7.32
C ALA A 194 -4.71 9.85 8.00
N VAL A 195 -4.47 9.45 9.25
CA VAL A 195 -5.43 8.63 10.01
C VAL A 195 -6.62 9.50 10.47
N GLN A 196 -6.37 10.75 10.86
CA GLN A 196 -7.42 11.70 11.25
C GLN A 196 -8.38 11.97 10.08
N ALA A 197 -7.86 12.17 8.87
CA ALA A 197 -8.69 12.37 7.67
C ALA A 197 -9.59 11.16 7.39
N ARG A 198 -9.06 9.93 7.53
CA ARG A 198 -9.87 8.70 7.39
C ARG A 198 -10.90 8.54 8.51
N ALA A 199 -10.61 9.03 9.72
CA ALA A 199 -11.57 9.07 10.82
C ALA A 199 -12.74 10.03 10.53
N TRP A 200 -12.47 11.19 9.93
CA TRP A 200 -13.51 12.10 9.46
C TRP A 200 -14.40 11.48 8.38
N LEU A 201 -13.82 10.76 7.42
CA LEU A 201 -14.60 10.01 6.43
C LEU A 201 -15.55 9.00 7.11
N LEU A 202 -15.05 8.20 8.06
CA LEU A 202 -15.91 7.24 8.76
C LEU A 202 -17.03 7.93 9.55
N ARG A 203 -16.75 9.07 10.16
CA ARG A 203 -17.77 9.87 10.86
C ARG A 203 -18.86 10.36 9.88
N GLY A 204 -18.44 10.81 8.69
CA GLY A 204 -19.35 11.17 7.61
C GLY A 204 -20.20 9.99 7.13
N ASP A 205 -19.59 8.81 6.95
CA ASP A 205 -20.28 7.58 6.56
C ASP A 205 -21.34 7.16 7.60
N MET A 206 -20.98 7.22 8.89
CA MET A 206 -21.91 6.94 10.00
C MET A 206 -23.08 7.92 10.00
N ALA A 207 -22.82 9.23 9.86
CA ALA A 207 -23.86 10.25 9.79
C ALA A 207 -24.76 10.09 8.54
N ALA A 208 -24.17 9.77 7.39
CA ALA A 208 -24.90 9.54 6.15
C ALA A 208 -25.86 8.34 6.25
N LYS A 209 -25.43 7.24 6.88
CA LYS A 209 -26.28 6.04 7.08
C LYS A 209 -27.56 6.32 7.86
N ARG A 210 -27.53 7.28 8.78
CA ARG A 210 -28.69 7.72 9.57
C ARG A 210 -29.40 8.95 8.97
N ALA A 211 -29.07 9.32 7.73
CA ALA A 211 -29.60 10.50 7.04
C ALA A 211 -29.40 11.83 7.80
N ALA A 212 -28.38 11.90 8.67
CA ALA A 212 -28.00 13.15 9.34
C ALA A 212 -27.13 13.99 8.38
N HIS A 213 -27.77 14.59 7.38
CA HIS A 213 -27.08 15.23 6.25
C HIS A 213 -26.17 16.40 6.67
N GLU A 214 -26.57 17.21 7.66
CA GLU A 214 -25.73 18.31 8.18
C GLU A 214 -24.42 17.80 8.79
N GLU A 215 -24.52 16.78 9.65
CA GLU A 215 -23.34 16.20 10.30
C GLU A 215 -22.45 15.44 9.29
N ALA A 216 -23.06 14.77 8.31
CA ALA A 216 -22.33 14.14 7.22
C ALA A 216 -21.56 15.18 6.40
N LEU A 217 -22.19 16.32 6.07
CA LEU A 217 -21.54 17.43 5.37
C LEU A 217 -20.36 17.99 6.16
N GLU A 218 -20.54 18.26 7.45
CA GLU A 218 -19.46 18.75 8.31
C GLU A 218 -18.26 17.80 8.26
N ALA A 219 -18.51 16.50 8.42
CA ALA A 219 -17.45 15.49 8.43
C ALA A 219 -16.75 15.34 7.07
N TYR A 220 -17.51 15.24 5.97
CA TYR A 220 -16.93 15.08 4.64
C TYR A 220 -16.14 16.32 4.20
N LEU A 221 -16.66 17.53 4.44
CA LEU A 221 -15.98 18.79 4.06
C LEU A 221 -14.77 19.09 4.93
N HIS A 222 -14.66 18.49 6.10
CA HIS A 222 -13.47 18.59 6.93
C HIS A 222 -12.22 18.06 6.21
N VAL A 223 -12.38 17.03 5.37
CA VAL A 223 -11.28 16.41 4.62
C VAL A 223 -10.65 17.36 3.59
N PRO A 224 -11.37 17.93 2.61
CA PRO A 224 -10.78 18.91 1.69
C PRO A 224 -10.32 20.19 2.40
N ALA A 225 -11.01 20.63 3.45
CA ALA A 225 -10.66 21.86 4.15
C ALA A 225 -9.35 21.79 4.93
N PHE A 226 -9.06 20.66 5.59
CA PHE A 226 -7.91 20.54 6.51
C PHE A 226 -6.88 19.51 6.06
N TYR A 227 -7.25 18.60 5.16
CA TYR A 227 -6.41 17.50 4.68
C TYR A 227 -6.34 17.46 3.14
N GLY A 228 -6.51 18.63 2.50
CA GLY A 228 -6.53 18.79 1.04
C GLY A 228 -5.32 18.22 0.29
N THR A 229 -4.18 18.05 0.95
CA THR A 229 -2.95 17.47 0.36
C THR A 229 -2.93 15.94 0.34
N ILE A 230 -3.95 15.30 0.92
CA ILE A 230 -4.09 13.83 0.94
C ILE A 230 -5.00 13.42 -0.20
N ASP A 231 -4.44 13.39 -1.41
CA ASP A 231 -5.18 13.22 -2.67
C ASP A 231 -6.03 11.94 -2.71
N GLU A 232 -5.56 10.86 -2.07
CA GLU A 232 -6.28 9.58 -2.03
C GLU A 232 -7.63 9.65 -1.28
N LEU A 233 -7.82 10.64 -0.39
CA LEU A 233 -9.03 10.80 0.41
C LEU A 233 -9.98 11.87 -0.12
N GLN A 234 -9.54 12.69 -1.08
CA GLN A 234 -10.38 13.72 -1.70
C GLN A 234 -11.58 13.11 -2.44
N PRO A 235 -11.41 12.06 -3.28
CA PRO A 235 -12.52 11.50 -4.03
C PRO A 235 -13.70 11.00 -3.18
N PRO A 236 -13.49 10.15 -2.14
CA PRO A 236 -14.61 9.71 -1.29
C PRO A 236 -15.20 10.87 -0.48
N ALA A 237 -14.40 11.84 -0.03
CA ALA A 237 -14.91 13.01 0.70
C ALA A 237 -15.85 13.87 -0.16
N LEU A 238 -15.44 14.22 -1.38
CA LEU A 238 -16.23 15.04 -2.30
C LEU A 238 -17.51 14.33 -2.74
N LEU A 239 -17.45 13.03 -3.02
CA LEU A 239 -18.64 12.24 -3.35
C LEU A 239 -19.60 12.16 -2.15
N GLY A 240 -19.07 11.93 -0.95
CA GLY A 240 -19.84 11.96 0.29
C GLY A 240 -20.52 13.31 0.53
N ALA A 241 -19.79 14.41 0.33
CA ALA A 241 -20.32 15.77 0.44
C ALA A 241 -21.41 16.05 -0.61
N ALA A 242 -21.20 15.66 -1.87
CA ALA A 242 -22.20 15.81 -2.92
C ALA A 242 -23.51 15.07 -2.58
N ARG A 243 -23.41 13.81 -2.14
CA ARG A 243 -24.56 13.02 -1.69
C ARG A 243 -25.25 13.65 -0.47
N ALA A 244 -24.47 14.16 0.48
CA ALA A 244 -25.01 14.80 1.68
C ALA A 244 -25.70 16.15 1.35
N TYR A 245 -25.15 16.98 0.45
CA TYR A 245 -25.82 18.20 -0.03
C TYR A 245 -27.14 17.90 -0.74
N LYS A 246 -27.17 16.85 -1.57
CA LYS A 246 -28.40 16.39 -2.24
C LYS A 246 -29.46 15.98 -1.22
N GLY A 247 -29.09 15.19 -0.22
CA GLY A 247 -30.00 14.79 0.86
C GLY A 247 -30.45 15.95 1.75
N TYR A 248 -29.58 16.94 1.94
CA TYR A 248 -29.90 18.18 2.65
C TYR A 248 -30.89 19.09 1.90
N GLY A 249 -31.06 18.88 0.58
CA GLY A 249 -31.92 19.72 -0.26
C GLY A 249 -31.20 20.90 -0.91
N ASP A 250 -29.87 20.88 -1.02
CA ASP A 250 -29.07 21.88 -1.73
C ASP A 250 -28.45 21.27 -3.02
N PRO A 251 -29.25 21.12 -4.10
CA PRO A 251 -28.78 20.48 -5.33
C PRO A 251 -27.67 21.27 -6.04
N ALA A 252 -27.63 22.60 -5.87
CA ALA A 252 -26.62 23.45 -6.50
C ALA A 252 -25.23 23.19 -5.92
N ARG A 253 -25.12 23.04 -4.59
CA ARG A 253 -23.85 22.64 -3.96
C ARG A 253 -23.53 21.17 -4.20
N ALA A 254 -24.54 20.31 -4.25
CA ALA A 254 -24.35 18.90 -4.58
C ALA A 254 -23.68 18.73 -5.96
N GLU A 255 -24.21 19.40 -6.97
CA GLU A 255 -23.66 19.41 -8.32
C GLU A 255 -22.24 19.99 -8.36
N ARG A 256 -21.99 21.09 -7.64
CA ARG A 256 -20.65 21.70 -7.57
C ARG A 256 -19.61 20.73 -6.99
N SER A 257 -19.91 20.06 -5.88
CA SER A 257 -18.99 19.07 -5.30
C SER A 257 -18.77 17.87 -6.22
N ALA A 258 -19.80 17.44 -6.95
CA ALA A 258 -19.67 16.37 -7.94
C ALA A 258 -18.80 16.79 -9.14
N LEU A 259 -18.96 18.01 -9.64
CA LEU A 259 -18.12 18.56 -10.71
C LEU A 259 -16.66 18.70 -10.26
N GLU A 260 -16.41 19.22 -9.06
CA GLU A 260 -15.05 19.31 -8.50
C GLU A 260 -14.36 17.94 -8.45
N LEU A 261 -15.08 16.91 -8.00
CA LEU A 261 -14.61 15.52 -8.03
C LEU A 261 -14.29 15.04 -9.45
N ILE A 262 -15.18 15.30 -10.40
CA ILE A 262 -15.03 14.86 -11.78
C ILE A 262 -13.84 15.54 -12.47
N ASP A 263 -13.66 16.84 -12.24
CA ASP A 263 -12.64 17.65 -12.89
C ASP A 263 -11.25 17.37 -12.31
N ASN A 264 -11.14 17.25 -10.98
CA ASN A 264 -9.85 17.09 -10.30
C ASN A 264 -9.43 15.62 -10.16
N HIS A 265 -10.38 14.68 -10.16
CA HIS A 265 -10.10 13.25 -9.96
C HIS A 265 -10.79 12.33 -11.00
N PRO A 266 -10.67 12.60 -12.31
CA PRO A 266 -11.49 11.99 -13.37
C PRO A 266 -11.32 10.48 -13.52
N ALA A 267 -10.19 9.92 -13.10
CA ALA A 267 -9.86 8.50 -13.26
C ALA A 267 -10.33 7.62 -12.08
N THR A 268 -10.99 8.21 -11.08
CA THR A 268 -11.43 7.48 -9.89
C THR A 268 -12.78 6.81 -10.07
N LEU A 269 -13.02 5.72 -9.34
CA LEU A 269 -14.34 5.08 -9.30
C LEU A 269 -15.41 6.05 -8.79
N GLN A 270 -15.07 6.89 -7.83
CA GLN A 270 -15.95 7.91 -7.24
C GLN A 270 -16.38 8.94 -8.27
N ALA A 271 -15.47 9.41 -9.15
CA ALA A 271 -15.84 10.31 -10.23
C ALA A 271 -16.79 9.65 -11.25
N ALA A 272 -16.57 8.36 -11.57
CA ALA A 272 -17.50 7.61 -12.42
C ALA A 272 -18.88 7.43 -11.76
N GLU A 273 -18.93 7.18 -10.45
CA GLU A 273 -20.18 7.13 -9.67
C GLU A 273 -20.90 8.50 -9.68
N ALA A 274 -20.16 9.59 -9.47
CA ALA A 274 -20.72 10.94 -9.46
C ALA A 274 -21.39 11.29 -10.80
N LYS A 275 -20.72 11.05 -11.93
CA LYS A 275 -21.30 11.24 -13.28
C LYS A 275 -22.64 10.53 -13.43
N LYS A 276 -22.70 9.27 -12.99
CA LYS A 276 -23.91 8.45 -13.04
C LYS A 276 -25.02 8.95 -12.11
N GLU A 277 -24.70 9.33 -10.87
CA GLU A 277 -25.69 9.72 -9.85
C GLU A 277 -26.26 11.13 -10.03
N PHE A 278 -25.49 12.02 -10.64
CA PHE A 278 -25.83 13.43 -10.82
C PHE A 278 -26.15 13.79 -12.28
N GLY A 279 -25.93 12.88 -13.24
CA GLY A 279 -26.23 13.11 -14.66
C GLY A 279 -25.27 14.09 -15.33
N LEU A 280 -23.99 14.00 -14.99
CA LEU A 280 -22.89 14.88 -15.42
C LEU A 280 -21.93 14.19 -16.40
#